data_AF-A0A067Q6S8-F1
#
_entry.id   AF-A0A067Q6S8-F1
#
_cell.length_a   1.000
_cell.length_b   1.000
_cell.length_c   1.000
_cell.angle_alpha   90.00
_cell.angle_beta   90.00
_cell.angle_gamma   90.00
#
_symmetry.space_group_name_H-M   'P 1'
#
loop_
_entity.id
_entity.type
_entity.pdbx_description
1 polymer ?
#
loop_
_entity_poly.entity_id
_entity_poly.type
_entity_poly.pdbx_seq_one_letter_code
_entity_poly.pdbx_strand_id
1 'polypeptide(L)' 'LEGLLERQPDMYLGELQIRLEEVCGVDVSIATIHRTLRRRGLTYKKVTRPAIERDADDRAQYQMLIANHF' A
#
# COMPACT_ATOMS: atom_id res chain seq x y z
N LEU A 1 -3.38 0.10 -12.69
CA LEU A 1 -3.58 -0.24 -11.26
C LEU A 1 -3.07 -1.65 -10.97
N GLU A 2 -3.63 -2.71 -11.58
CA GLU A 2 -3.16 -4.10 -11.35
C GLU A 2 -1.65 -4.27 -11.54
N GLY A 3 -1.07 -3.82 -12.66
CA GLY A 3 0.37 -3.94 -12.88
C GLY A 3 1.27 -3.16 -11.90
N LEU A 4 0.73 -2.20 -11.13
CA LEU A 4 1.46 -1.56 -10.03
C LEU A 4 1.39 -2.41 -8.75
N LEU A 5 0.24 -3.03 -8.51
CA LEU A 5 0.00 -3.92 -7.36
C LEU A 5 0.76 -5.24 -7.48
N GLU A 6 0.85 -5.79 -8.69
CA GLU A 6 1.64 -7.01 -8.95
C GLU A 6 3.13 -6.80 -8.71
N ARG A 7 3.63 -5.57 -8.92
CA ARG A 7 5.04 -5.22 -8.73
C ARG A 7 5.40 -4.93 -7.27
N GLN A 8 4.44 -4.44 -6.48
CA GLN A 8 4.62 -4.11 -5.07
C GLN A 8 3.27 -4.19 -4.34
N PRO A 9 2.90 -5.37 -3.83
CA PRO A 9 1.59 -5.59 -3.20
C PRO A 9 1.49 -4.94 -1.81
N ASP A 10 2.62 -4.63 -1.16
CA ASP A 10 2.68 -4.08 0.21
C ASP A 10 2.55 -2.55 0.28
N MET A 11 2.17 -1.89 -0.82
CA MET A 11 2.00 -0.44 -0.84
C MET A 11 0.74 0.01 -0.08
N TYR A 12 0.90 1.07 0.73
CA TYR A 12 -0.23 1.77 1.31
C TYR A 12 -0.98 2.59 0.25
N LEU A 13 -2.24 2.92 0.53
CA LEU A 13 -3.06 3.72 -0.40
C LEU A 13 -2.44 5.08 -0.73
N GLY A 14 -1.73 5.69 0.22
CA GLY A 14 -1.03 6.97 -0.01
C GLY A 14 0.21 6.82 -0.89
N GLU A 15 0.97 5.74 -0.74
CA GLU A 15 2.11 5.43 -1.63
C GLU A 15 1.60 5.09 -3.04
N LEU A 16 0.49 4.35 -3.13
CA LEU A 16 -0.17 4.04 -4.38
C LEU A 16 -0.68 5.29 -5.09
N GLN A 17 -1.18 6.29 -4.36
CA GLN A 17 -1.55 7.59 -4.94
C GLN A 17 -0.33 8.28 -5.57
N ILE A 18 0.76 8.44 -4.81
CA ILE A 18 2.00 9.05 -5.30
C ILE A 18 2.50 8.30 -6.54
N ARG A 19 2.46 6.97 -6.51
CA ARG A 19 2.93 6.15 -7.63
C ARG A 19 2.05 6.27 -8.87
N LEU A 20 0.73 6.43 -8.70
CA LEU A 20 -0.19 6.69 -9.81
C LEU A 20 0.09 8.06 -10.45
N GLU A 21 0.42 9.06 -9.64
CA GLU A 21 0.82 10.37 -10.13
C GLU A 21 2.17 10.30 -10.88
N GLU A 22 3.19 9.68 -10.29
CA GLU A 22 4.53 9.58 -10.89
C GLU A 22 4.57 8.76 -12.18
N VAL A 23 3.88 7.61 -12.21
CA VAL A 23 3.98 6.65 -13.33
C VAL A 23 2.93 6.94 -14.40
N CYS A 24 1.73 7.33 -13.99
CA CYS A 24 0.60 7.51 -14.90
C CYS A 24 0.21 8.98 -15.09
N GLY A 25 0.77 9.92 -14.33
CA GLY A 25 0.40 11.34 -14.40
C GLY A 25 -1.00 11.62 -13.86
N VAL A 26 -1.56 10.71 -13.04
CA VAL A 26 -2.95 10.82 -12.57
C VAL A 26 -2.97 11.02 -11.05
N ASP A 27 -3.44 12.19 -10.62
CA ASP A 27 -3.79 12.40 -9.21
C ASP A 27 -5.17 11.80 -8.92
N VAL A 28 -5.20 10.86 -7.98
CA VAL A 28 -6.39 10.10 -7.62
C VAL A 28 -6.53 10.08 -6.11
N SER A 29 -7.69 10.55 -5.60
CA SER A 29 -7.92 10.51 -4.16
C SER A 29 -7.83 9.09 -3.59
N ILE A 30 -7.35 8.99 -2.34
CA ILE A 30 -7.31 7.73 -1.58
C ILE A 30 -8.68 7.01 -1.57
N ALA A 31 -9.77 7.78 -1.46
CA ALA A 31 -11.13 7.23 -1.47
C ALA A 31 -11.48 6.58 -2.82
N THR A 32 -11.07 7.19 -3.93
CA THR A 32 -11.27 6.64 -5.28
C THR A 32 -10.44 5.37 -5.49
N ILE A 33 -9.17 5.38 -5.05
CA ILE A 33 -8.30 4.19 -5.09
C ILE A 33 -8.94 3.04 -4.30
N HIS A 34 -9.35 3.29 -3.05
CA HIS A 34 -9.99 2.30 -2.19
C HIS A 34 -11.28 1.73 -2.80
N ARG A 35 -12.17 2.58 -3.34
CA ARG A 35 -13.40 2.13 -4.02
C ARG A 35 -13.09 1.28 -5.24
N THR A 36 -12.04 1.62 -5.99
CA THR A 36 -11.63 0.91 -7.21
C THR A 36 -11.09 -0.48 -6.87
N LEU A 37 -10.21 -0.57 -5.86
CA LEU A 37 -9.71 -1.84 -5.35
C LEU A 37 -10.84 -2.75 -4.88
N ARG A 38 -11.76 -2.23 -4.05
CA ARG A 38 -12.90 -3.00 -3.55
C ARG A 38 -13.82 -3.48 -4.67
N ARG A 39 -14.10 -2.64 -5.68
CA ARG A 39 -14.90 -3.03 -6.86
C ARG A 39 -14.24 -4.15 -7.67
N ARG A 40 -12.91 -4.23 -7.66
CA ARG A 40 -12.12 -5.26 -8.34
C ARG A 40 -11.87 -6.50 -7.47
N GLY A 41 -12.47 -6.58 -6.28
CA GLY A 41 -12.26 -7.70 -5.36
C GLY A 41 -10.90 -7.70 -4.66
N LEU A 42 -10.10 -6.64 -4.83
CA LEU A 42 -8.81 -6.49 -4.18
C LEU A 42 -9.01 -5.91 -2.79
N THR A 43 -8.84 -6.74 -1.77
CA THR A 43 -8.92 -6.34 -0.37
C THR A 43 -7.53 -6.34 0.25
N TYR A 44 -7.12 -5.19 0.77
CA TYR A 44 -5.91 -5.11 1.59
C TYR A 44 -6.21 -5.61 2.99
N LYS A 45 -5.32 -6.45 3.54
CA LYS A 45 -5.33 -6.75 4.97
C LYS A 45 -4.98 -5.46 5.71
N LYS A 46 -5.87 -5.03 6.61
CA LYS A 46 -5.61 -3.85 7.44
C LYS A 46 -4.47 -4.19 8.40
N VAL A 47 -3.28 -3.63 8.14
CA VAL A 47 -2.11 -3.83 8.99
C VAL A 47 -2.34 -3.09 10.32
N THR A 48 -1.92 -3.68 11.43
CA THR A 48 -2.16 -3.18 12.80
C THR A 48 -1.44 -1.86 13.07
N ARG A 49 -1.86 -1.13 14.12
CA ARG A 49 -1.51 0.27 14.47
C ARG A 49 -0.03 0.70 14.29
N PRO A 50 1.02 -0.12 14.57
CA PRO A 50 2.41 0.30 14.33
C PRO A 50 2.70 0.59 12.85
N ALA A 51 2.02 -0.10 11.95
CA ALA A 51 2.18 0.04 10.51
C ALA A 51 1.41 1.25 9.93
N ILE A 52 0.70 2.02 10.76
CA ILE A 52 0.05 3.28 10.36
C ILE A 52 1.01 4.46 10.58
N GLU A 53 1.92 4.35 11.55
CA GLU A 53 3.04 5.26 11.71
C GLU A 53 3.91 5.10 10.46
N ARG A 54 3.91 6.13 9.61
CA ARG A 54 4.62 6.17 8.32
C ARG A 54 6.12 6.39 8.55
N ASP A 55 6.67 5.77 9.58
CA ASP A 55 8.07 5.86 9.94
C ASP A 55 8.83 4.72 9.26
N ALA A 56 9.93 5.07 8.59
CA ALA A 56 10.71 4.12 7.81
C ALA A 56 11.43 3.10 8.72
N ASP A 57 11.79 3.48 9.94
CA ASP A 57 12.44 2.62 10.91
C ASP A 57 11.45 1.64 11.52
N ASP A 58 10.23 2.10 11.87
CA ASP A 58 9.14 1.22 12.33
C ASP A 58 8.76 0.18 11.25
N ARG A 59 8.77 0.59 9.98
CA ARG A 59 8.57 -0.32 8.85
C ARG A 59 9.67 -1.37 8.76
N ALA A 60 10.94 -0.95 8.87
CA ALA A 60 12.08 -1.88 8.83
C ALA A 60 12.01 -2.89 9.99
N GLN A 61 11.65 -2.43 11.19
CA GLN A 61 11.47 -3.29 12.36
C GLN A 61 10.31 -4.28 12.18
N TYR A 62 9.17 -3.84 11.66
CA TYR A 62 8.04 -4.72 11.39
C TYR A 62 8.36 -5.78 10.32
N GLN A 63 9.06 -5.40 9.26
CA GLN A 63 9.53 -6.32 8.23
C GLN A 63 10.50 -7.36 8.79
N MET A 64 11.43 -6.96 9.67
CA MET A 64 12.31 -7.89 10.38
C MET A 64 11.53 -8.86 11.27
N LEU A 65 10.51 -8.37 12.00
CA LEU A 65 9.67 -9.21 12.85
C LEU A 65 8.88 -10.26 12.07
N ILE A 66 8.34 -9.91 10.89
CA ILE A 66 7.66 -10.89 10.02
C ILE A 66 8.66 -11.86 9.40
N ALA A 67 9.81 -11.37 8.93
CA ALA A 67 10.82 -12.21 8.30
C ALA A 67 11.41 -13.26 9.25
N ASN A 68 11.53 -12.95 10.54
CA ASN A 68 11.98 -13.89 11.58
C ASN A 68 10.89 -14.88 12.06
N HIS A 69 9.66 -14.77 11.57
CA HIS A 69 8.55 -15.65 11.97
C HIS A 69 8.25 -16.75 10.92
N PHE A 70 9.19 -17.02 10.01
CA PHE A 70 9.17 -18.14 9.06
C PHE A 70 10.33 -19.11 9.30
#